data_AF-A0A553ZZK4-F1
#
_entry.id   AF-A0A553ZZK4-F1
#
_cell.length_a   1.000
_cell.length_b   1.000
_cell.length_c   1.000
_cell.angle_alpha   90.00
_cell.angle_beta   90.00
_cell.angle_gamma   90.00
#
_symmetry.space_group_name_H-M   'P 1'
#
loop_
_entity.id
_entity.type
_entity.pdbx_description
1 polymer ?
#
loop_
_entity_poly.entity_id
_entity_poly.type
_entity_poly.pdbx_seq_one_letter_code
_entity_poly.pdbx_strand_id
1 'polypeptide(L)'
;MKKALLLSILGAFKGERTIYGALHILQGKKSAQAIQDSHFYSLLPFYNLTPQMTRIDLEKLTQELVHEQSIILDEEFAVLTDKGQEKLAEFAQNHPYMTELNGLKYLQQTTEYWLRLTLLIQTATHLIIKQPHFVPVTSNHSVQKWVKAQIKQNRNGLDHLVHQLYKECDAFLSTCSTSQATAFVLQLSSPAQIGLTIQQIAERLQMEELNVAVMHKATLHRLFNAFQTHTFETLAICKVNEQTFSTATAQKTAQLLKEGYTLLQVGNKRRLKQSTIEDHIVELALYDSTFSIEAYVTEQEIRAVDKVANECNTLKLKELREALGEEFTYFKIRLALTRKDYLNGSTTIIR
;
A
#
# COMPACT_ATOMS: atom_id res chain seq x y z
N MET A 1 15.04 10.38 4.01
CA MET A 1 13.95 9.56 3.43
C MET A 1 13.12 10.26 2.35
N LYS A 2 12.44 11.38 2.65
CA LYS A 2 11.42 11.98 1.74
C LYS A 2 11.91 12.24 0.31
N LYS A 3 13.12 12.80 0.15
CA LYS A 3 13.72 13.04 -1.18
C LYS A 3 13.85 11.77 -2.00
N ALA A 4 14.30 10.67 -1.40
CA ALA A 4 14.47 9.40 -2.09
C ALA A 4 13.12 8.78 -2.49
N LEU A 5 12.09 8.90 -1.64
CA LEU A 5 10.73 8.48 -1.99
C LEU A 5 10.19 9.27 -3.19
N LEU A 6 10.35 10.60 -3.18
CA LEU A 6 9.96 11.45 -4.31
C LEU A 6 10.73 11.06 -5.57
N LEU A 7 12.05 10.96 -5.49
CA LEU A 7 12.93 10.60 -6.60
C LEU A 7 12.55 9.23 -7.19
N SER A 8 12.18 8.26 -6.35
CA SER A 8 11.75 6.91 -6.80
C SER A 8 10.49 6.99 -7.64
N ILE A 9 9.51 7.80 -7.20
CA ILE A 9 8.26 7.99 -7.94
C ILE A 9 8.50 8.73 -9.26
N LEU A 10 9.31 9.79 -9.25
CA LEU A 10 9.65 10.52 -10.47
C LEU A 10 10.41 9.64 -11.47
N GLY A 11 11.29 8.76 -10.97
CA GLY A 11 11.98 7.75 -11.76
C GLY A 11 11.02 6.77 -12.43
N ALA A 12 9.98 6.32 -11.73
CA ALA A 12 8.95 5.48 -12.31
C ALA A 12 8.09 6.22 -13.34
N PHE A 13 7.76 7.49 -13.08
CA PHE A 13 6.96 8.31 -14.00
C PHE A 13 7.69 8.68 -15.29
N LYS A 14 9.02 8.81 -15.28
CA LYS A 14 9.82 9.16 -16.47
C LYS A 14 9.31 10.43 -17.20
N GLY A 15 8.85 11.43 -16.45
CA GLY A 15 8.26 12.65 -17.01
C GLY A 15 6.84 12.52 -17.56
N GLU A 16 6.15 11.40 -17.34
CA GLU A 16 4.77 11.21 -17.82
C GLU A 16 3.68 11.76 -16.90
N ARG A 17 4.06 12.09 -15.66
CA ARG A 17 3.18 12.66 -14.64
C ARG A 17 3.91 13.79 -13.94
N THR A 18 3.11 14.73 -13.41
CA THR A 18 3.63 15.86 -12.67
C THR A 18 4.11 15.47 -11.28
N ILE A 19 4.92 16.32 -10.65
CA ILE A 19 5.32 16.19 -9.25
C ILE A 19 4.10 16.07 -8.30
N TYR A 20 2.96 16.66 -8.66
CA TYR A 20 1.72 16.56 -7.87
C TYR A 20 1.09 15.17 -7.97
N GLY A 21 1.30 14.45 -9.08
CA GLY A 21 0.99 13.03 -9.16
C GLY A 21 1.74 12.23 -8.09
N ALA A 22 3.03 12.55 -7.88
CA ALA A 22 3.85 11.90 -6.86
C ALA A 22 3.35 12.21 -5.45
N LEU A 23 2.99 13.48 -5.20
CA LEU A 23 2.37 13.89 -3.94
C LEU A 23 1.07 13.11 -3.66
N HIS A 24 0.19 12.98 -4.65
CA HIS A 24 -1.07 12.25 -4.49
C HIS A 24 -0.86 10.77 -4.13
N ILE A 25 0.15 10.11 -4.72
CA ILE A 25 0.52 8.73 -4.37
C ILE A 25 1.04 8.66 -2.93
N LEU A 26 2.01 9.51 -2.60
CA LEU A 26 2.60 9.57 -1.25
C LEU A 26 1.57 9.85 -0.16
N GLN A 27 0.58 10.69 -0.47
CA GLN A 27 -0.54 11.01 0.43
C GLN A 27 -1.60 9.89 0.50
N GLY A 28 -1.60 8.95 -0.43
CA GLY A 28 -2.65 7.94 -0.53
C GLY A 28 -4.01 8.50 -0.99
N LYS A 29 -4.00 9.48 -1.88
CA LYS A 29 -5.22 10.13 -2.39
C LYS A 29 -6.10 9.13 -3.12
N LYS A 30 -7.32 8.93 -2.62
CA LYS A 30 -8.31 7.95 -3.14
C LYS A 30 -8.95 8.32 -4.50
N SER A 31 -8.32 9.19 -5.30
CA SER A 31 -8.78 9.51 -6.65
C SER A 31 -8.45 8.38 -7.62
N ALA A 32 -9.32 8.13 -8.60
CA ALA A 32 -9.13 7.10 -9.62
C ALA A 32 -7.75 7.19 -10.29
N GLN A 33 -7.29 8.41 -10.64
CA GLN A 33 -5.98 8.62 -11.25
C GLN A 33 -4.82 8.19 -10.35
N ALA A 34 -4.79 8.59 -9.08
CA ALA A 34 -3.71 8.23 -8.18
C ALA A 34 -3.65 6.71 -7.93
N ILE A 35 -4.80 6.04 -7.83
CA ILE A 35 -4.87 4.58 -7.74
C ILE A 35 -4.35 3.95 -9.04
N GLN A 36 -4.84 4.38 -10.20
CA GLN A 36 -4.42 3.85 -11.50
C GLN A 36 -2.92 4.06 -11.74
N ASP A 37 -2.40 5.26 -11.52
CA ASP A 37 -0.97 5.56 -11.66
C ASP A 37 -0.14 4.73 -10.67
N SER A 38 -0.66 4.44 -9.47
CA SER A 38 0.03 3.54 -8.52
C SER A 38 0.20 2.13 -9.06
N HIS A 39 -0.74 1.64 -9.86
CA HIS A 39 -0.62 0.35 -10.54
C HIS A 39 0.23 0.45 -11.80
N PHE A 40 -0.13 1.34 -12.73
CA PHE A 40 0.52 1.45 -14.04
C PHE A 40 2.02 1.68 -13.95
N TYR A 41 2.47 2.48 -12.98
CA TYR A 41 3.90 2.78 -12.79
C TYR A 41 4.57 1.90 -11.71
N SER A 42 3.93 0.82 -11.24
CA SER A 42 4.46 -0.07 -10.18
C SER A 42 4.78 0.66 -8.85
N LEU A 43 3.96 1.66 -8.49
CA LEU A 43 4.14 2.53 -7.32
C LEU A 43 3.28 2.14 -6.11
N LEU A 44 2.66 0.97 -6.11
CA LEU A 44 1.94 0.41 -4.96
C LEU A 44 2.70 0.49 -3.63
N PRO A 45 4.04 0.25 -3.57
CA PRO A 45 4.82 0.37 -2.33
C PRO A 45 4.79 1.77 -1.72
N PHE A 46 4.71 2.81 -2.56
CA PHE A 46 4.81 4.22 -2.16
C PHE A 46 3.48 4.83 -1.72
N TYR A 47 2.38 4.12 -1.95
CA TYR A 47 1.05 4.62 -1.65
C TYR A 47 0.84 4.83 -0.14
N ASN A 48 0.44 6.04 0.24
CA ASN A 48 0.18 6.44 1.62
C ASN A 48 1.40 6.22 2.56
N LEU A 49 2.62 6.56 2.12
CA LEU A 49 3.81 6.56 2.99
C LEU A 49 3.99 7.89 3.75
N THR A 50 3.50 9.01 3.22
CA THR A 50 3.58 10.32 3.86
C THR A 50 2.25 11.09 3.70
N PRO A 51 1.16 10.65 4.34
CA PRO A 51 -0.17 11.29 4.28
C PRO A 51 -0.17 12.78 4.64
N GLN A 52 0.77 13.20 5.48
CA GLN A 52 0.93 14.56 5.98
C GLN A 52 1.76 15.48 5.07
N MET A 53 2.35 14.96 3.99
CA MET A 53 3.19 15.77 3.10
C MET A 53 2.36 16.86 2.43
N THR A 54 2.85 18.11 2.46
CA THR A 54 2.15 19.26 1.84
C THR A 54 2.69 19.58 0.46
N ARG A 55 1.97 20.44 -0.28
CA ARG A 55 2.45 21.03 -1.54
C ARG A 55 3.76 21.80 -1.35
N ILE A 56 3.86 22.57 -0.27
CA ILE A 56 5.07 23.34 0.06
C ILE A 56 6.26 22.41 0.31
N ASP A 57 6.04 21.31 1.05
CA ASP A 57 7.09 20.30 1.26
C ASP A 57 7.54 19.69 -0.07
N LEU A 58 6.60 19.34 -0.95
CA LEU A 58 6.89 18.79 -2.27
C LEU A 58 7.74 19.75 -3.10
N GLU A 59 7.30 21.00 -3.23
CA GLU A 59 7.98 22.01 -4.03
C GLU A 59 9.40 22.24 -3.50
N LYS A 60 9.57 22.33 -2.18
CA LYS A 60 10.88 22.44 -1.54
C LYS A 60 11.78 21.24 -1.87
N LEU A 61 11.30 20.01 -1.68
CA LEU A 61 12.07 18.80 -1.98
C LEU A 61 12.42 18.70 -3.47
N THR A 62 11.52 19.13 -4.35
CA THR A 62 11.75 19.17 -5.80
C THR A 62 12.89 20.14 -6.13
N GLN A 63 12.86 21.36 -5.57
CA GLN A 63 13.94 22.34 -5.78
C GLN A 63 15.28 21.86 -5.22
N GLU A 64 15.29 21.16 -4.07
CA GLU A 64 16.50 20.52 -3.55
C GLU A 64 17.05 19.47 -4.54
N LEU A 65 16.19 18.62 -5.11
CA LEU A 65 16.61 17.61 -6.10
C LEU A 65 17.15 18.24 -7.40
N VAL A 66 16.56 19.36 -7.84
CA VAL A 66 17.06 20.15 -8.99
C VAL A 66 18.43 20.74 -8.69
N HIS A 67 18.58 21.42 -7.54
CA HIS A 67 19.86 22.01 -7.11
C HIS A 67 20.95 20.95 -6.97
N GLU A 68 20.60 19.77 -6.46
CA GLU A 68 21.50 18.63 -6.37
C GLU A 68 21.77 17.95 -7.72
N GLN A 69 21.20 18.43 -8.83
CA GLN A 69 21.29 17.87 -10.19
C GLN A 69 20.83 16.41 -10.26
N SER A 70 19.86 16.01 -9.43
CA SER A 70 19.32 14.65 -9.41
C SER A 70 18.14 14.48 -10.37
N ILE A 71 17.51 15.60 -10.75
CA ILE A 71 16.43 15.66 -11.74
C ILE A 71 16.59 16.86 -12.65
N ILE A 72 16.04 16.77 -13.85
CA ILE A 72 15.72 17.90 -14.72
C ILE A 72 14.21 18.14 -14.58
N LEU A 73 13.83 19.36 -14.24
CA LEU A 73 12.45 19.79 -14.09
C LEU A 73 12.06 20.66 -15.29
N ASP A 74 11.00 20.28 -15.99
CA ASP A 74 10.34 21.05 -17.04
C ASP A 74 8.89 21.32 -16.61
N GLU A 75 8.59 22.58 -16.33
CA GLU A 75 7.37 23.00 -15.63
C GLU A 75 7.09 22.16 -14.36
N GLU A 76 6.15 21.23 -14.43
CA GLU A 76 5.77 20.35 -13.33
C GLU A 76 6.20 18.88 -13.55
N PHE A 77 6.87 18.58 -14.67
CA PHE A 77 7.32 17.25 -15.06
C PHE A 77 8.80 17.09 -14.78
N ALA A 78 9.18 15.96 -14.18
CA ALA A 78 10.57 15.71 -13.83
C ALA A 78 11.08 14.39 -14.42
N VAL A 79 12.32 14.42 -14.89
CA VAL A 79 13.08 13.25 -15.35
C VAL A 79 14.36 13.16 -14.54
N LEU A 80 14.78 11.94 -14.22
CA LEU A 80 16.03 11.70 -13.51
C LEU A 80 17.24 11.96 -14.39
N THR A 81 18.28 12.53 -13.79
CA THR A 81 19.64 12.53 -14.36
C THR A 81 20.37 11.24 -13.99
N ASP A 82 21.56 11.01 -14.55
CA ASP A 82 22.43 9.90 -14.16
C ASP A 82 22.73 9.91 -12.66
N LYS A 83 23.02 11.09 -12.10
CA LYS A 83 23.20 11.30 -10.66
C LYS A 83 21.95 10.95 -9.84
N GLY A 84 20.76 11.23 -10.39
CA GLY A 84 19.50 10.80 -9.79
C GLY A 84 19.36 9.29 -9.72
N GLN A 85 19.75 8.59 -10.80
CA GLN A 85 19.73 7.13 -10.85
C GLN A 85 20.73 6.51 -9.86
N GLU A 86 21.95 7.07 -9.76
CA GLU A 86 22.96 6.63 -8.77
C GLU A 86 22.44 6.76 -7.34
N LYS A 87 21.80 7.89 -7.00
CA LYS A 87 21.18 8.09 -5.68
C LYS A 87 20.05 7.11 -5.40
N LEU A 88 19.27 6.73 -6.40
CA LEU A 88 18.24 5.71 -6.24
C LEU A 88 18.84 4.33 -5.97
N ALA A 89 19.90 3.96 -6.69
CA ALA A 89 20.60 2.70 -6.47
C ALA A 89 21.19 2.64 -5.05
N GLU A 90 21.84 3.71 -4.59
CA GLU A 90 22.34 3.83 -3.22
C GLU A 90 21.21 3.73 -2.19
N PHE A 91 20.09 4.42 -2.43
CA PHE A 91 18.93 4.36 -1.55
C PHE A 91 18.36 2.94 -1.43
N ALA A 92 18.22 2.23 -2.55
CA ALA A 92 17.72 0.85 -2.57
C ALA A 92 18.64 -0.10 -1.80
N GLN A 93 19.96 0.04 -1.94
CA GLN A 93 20.94 -0.76 -1.20
C GLN A 93 20.85 -0.53 0.31
N ASN A 94 20.67 0.73 0.73
CA ASN A 94 20.60 1.11 2.14
C ASN A 94 19.22 0.83 2.78
N HIS A 95 18.18 0.58 1.99
CA HIS A 95 16.81 0.40 2.47
C HIS A 95 16.13 -0.83 1.83
N PRO A 96 16.68 -2.04 2.00
CA PRO A 96 16.19 -3.26 1.32
C PRO A 96 14.73 -3.59 1.67
N TYR A 97 14.25 -3.15 2.84
CA TYR A 97 12.87 -3.32 3.29
C TYR A 97 11.84 -2.57 2.43
N MET A 98 12.24 -1.65 1.55
CA MET A 98 11.34 -0.97 0.61
C MET A 98 10.64 -1.96 -0.34
N THR A 99 11.29 -3.08 -0.66
CA THR A 99 10.73 -4.15 -1.51
C THR A 99 9.60 -4.93 -0.83
N GLU A 100 9.48 -4.84 0.50
CA GLU A 100 8.46 -5.54 1.29
C GLU A 100 7.15 -4.75 1.38
N LEU A 101 7.14 -3.50 0.90
CA LEU A 101 5.98 -2.61 1.00
C LEU A 101 4.95 -2.90 -0.09
N ASN A 102 3.68 -3.00 0.31
CA ASN A 102 2.54 -2.80 -0.58
C ASN A 102 1.51 -1.88 0.08
N GLY A 103 1.75 -0.57 -0.05
CA GLY A 103 1.01 0.48 0.62
C GLY A 103 -0.46 0.54 0.26
N LEU A 104 -0.79 0.27 -1.01
CA LEU A 104 -2.18 0.28 -1.49
C LEU A 104 -2.94 -0.98 -1.04
N LYS A 105 -2.36 -2.18 -1.26
CA LYS A 105 -2.99 -3.46 -0.89
C LYS A 105 -3.31 -3.52 0.61
N TYR A 106 -2.38 -3.08 1.46
CA TYR A 106 -2.51 -3.23 2.90
C TYR A 106 -3.04 -1.99 3.61
N LEU A 107 -3.40 -0.94 2.87
CA LEU A 107 -3.81 0.35 3.39
C LEU A 107 -4.83 0.27 4.54
N GLN A 108 -5.90 -0.51 4.34
CA GLN A 108 -7.02 -0.56 5.29
C GLN A 108 -6.73 -1.43 6.51
N GLN A 109 -5.87 -2.45 6.38
CA GLN A 109 -5.65 -3.43 7.44
C GLN A 109 -4.46 -3.12 8.34
N THR A 110 -3.45 -2.40 7.87
CA THR A 110 -2.18 -2.21 8.61
C THR A 110 -2.39 -1.61 9.99
N THR A 111 -3.10 -0.47 10.09
CA THR A 111 -3.30 0.22 11.36
C THR A 111 -4.14 -0.60 12.34
N GLU A 112 -5.28 -1.14 11.88
CA GLU A 112 -6.18 -1.88 12.76
C GLU A 112 -5.56 -3.21 13.22
N TYR A 113 -4.86 -3.93 12.33
CA TYR A 113 -4.10 -5.12 12.71
C TYR A 113 -3.11 -4.81 13.83
N TRP A 114 -2.32 -3.76 13.66
CA TRP A 114 -1.29 -3.40 14.64
C TRP A 114 -1.90 -3.06 16.00
N LEU A 115 -2.97 -2.27 16.02
CA LEU A 115 -3.69 -1.93 17.25
C LEU A 115 -4.31 -3.16 17.93
N ARG A 116 -4.83 -4.12 17.15
CA ARG A 116 -5.35 -5.39 17.69
C ARG A 116 -4.24 -6.22 18.33
N LEU A 117 -3.11 -6.38 17.64
CA LEU A 117 -1.98 -7.18 18.11
C LEU A 117 -1.38 -6.60 19.40
N THR A 118 -1.06 -5.30 19.41
CA THR A 118 -0.43 -4.64 20.56
C THR A 118 -1.33 -4.67 21.79
N LEU A 119 -2.62 -4.38 21.62
CA LEU A 119 -3.57 -4.43 22.72
C LEU A 119 -3.85 -5.85 23.20
N LEU A 120 -3.88 -6.85 22.29
CA LEU A 120 -4.06 -8.26 22.67
C LEU A 120 -2.89 -8.73 23.52
N ILE A 121 -1.65 -8.45 23.11
CA ILE A 121 -0.44 -8.79 23.86
C ILE A 121 -0.45 -8.10 25.24
N GLN A 122 -0.71 -6.79 25.29
CA GLN A 122 -0.79 -6.03 26.54
C GLN A 122 -1.85 -6.63 27.47
N THR A 123 -3.06 -6.86 26.96
CA THR A 123 -4.19 -7.37 27.77
C THR A 123 -3.90 -8.77 28.29
N ALA A 124 -3.43 -9.68 27.42
CA ALA A 124 -3.19 -11.07 27.79
C ALA A 124 -2.09 -11.19 28.86
N THR A 125 -1.00 -10.45 28.69
CA THR A 125 0.12 -10.46 29.65
C THR A 125 -0.27 -9.89 31.01
N HIS A 126 -1.04 -8.79 31.06
CA HIS A 126 -1.61 -8.25 32.31
C HIS A 126 -2.52 -9.24 33.04
N LEU A 127 -3.36 -9.99 32.30
CA LEU A 127 -4.28 -10.96 32.90
C LEU A 127 -3.55 -12.19 33.46
N ILE A 128 -2.52 -12.69 32.77
CA ILE A 128 -1.69 -13.82 33.23
C ILE A 128 -1.05 -13.50 34.59
N ILE A 129 -0.52 -12.29 34.75
CA ILE A 129 0.09 -11.85 36.02
C ILE A 129 -0.93 -11.32 37.05
N LYS A 130 -2.23 -11.46 36.78
CA LYS A 130 -3.34 -11.04 37.66
C LYS A 130 -3.35 -9.54 37.98
N GLN A 131 -2.93 -8.70 37.03
CA GLN A 131 -2.99 -7.24 37.10
C GLN A 131 -3.93 -6.68 36.02
N PRO A 132 -5.26 -6.85 36.14
CA PRO A 132 -6.21 -6.49 35.08
C PRO A 132 -6.42 -4.97 34.90
N HIS A 133 -5.94 -4.14 35.83
CA HIS A 133 -6.06 -2.69 35.76
C HIS A 133 -4.81 -2.10 35.09
N PHE A 134 -4.99 -1.59 33.87
CA PHE A 134 -3.95 -0.91 33.10
C PHE A 134 -4.57 0.08 32.14
N VAL A 135 -3.77 1.03 31.64
CA VAL A 135 -4.19 1.95 30.58
C VAL A 135 -3.97 1.27 29.23
N PRO A 136 -5.02 1.04 28.42
CA PRO A 136 -4.87 0.44 27.10
C PRO A 136 -3.97 1.26 26.18
N VAL A 137 -3.12 0.60 25.39
CA VAL A 137 -2.26 1.26 24.35
C VAL A 137 -3.05 2.00 23.28
N THR A 138 -4.36 1.79 23.19
CA THR A 138 -5.24 2.48 22.23
C THR A 138 -6.60 2.81 22.85
N SER A 139 -7.10 4.00 22.54
CA SER A 139 -8.46 4.43 22.87
C SER A 139 -9.52 3.93 21.89
N ASN A 140 -9.13 3.22 20.83
CA ASN A 140 -10.06 2.75 19.81
C ASN A 140 -11.04 1.70 20.37
N HIS A 141 -12.30 2.09 20.54
CA HIS A 141 -13.35 1.24 21.12
C HIS A 141 -13.66 -0.02 20.31
N SER A 142 -13.57 0.01 18.97
CA SER A 142 -13.83 -1.19 18.15
C SER A 142 -12.73 -2.24 18.38
N VAL A 143 -11.47 -1.80 18.45
CA VAL A 143 -10.31 -2.65 18.77
C VAL A 143 -10.42 -3.20 20.20
N GLN A 144 -10.76 -2.37 21.18
CA GLN A 144 -10.95 -2.82 22.57
C GLN A 144 -12.06 -3.87 22.69
N LYS A 145 -13.20 -3.67 22.02
CA LYS A 145 -14.31 -4.64 21.99
C LYS A 145 -13.86 -5.96 21.36
N TRP A 146 -13.09 -5.89 20.27
CA TRP A 146 -12.54 -7.06 19.60
C TRP A 146 -11.59 -7.84 20.52
N VAL A 147 -10.63 -7.18 21.18
CA VAL A 147 -9.69 -7.83 22.10
C VAL A 147 -10.43 -8.49 23.27
N LYS A 148 -11.42 -7.81 23.87
CA LYS A 148 -12.24 -8.42 24.95
C LYS A 148 -12.95 -9.70 24.48
N ALA A 149 -13.42 -9.75 23.24
CA ALA A 149 -14.01 -10.95 22.67
C ALA A 149 -12.97 -12.09 22.50
N GLN A 150 -11.77 -11.78 22.00
CA GLN A 150 -10.68 -12.75 21.89
C GLN A 150 -10.24 -13.32 23.24
N ILE A 151 -10.12 -12.48 24.27
CA ILE A 151 -9.81 -12.92 25.63
C ILE A 151 -10.91 -13.83 26.18
N LYS A 152 -12.19 -13.49 25.96
CA LYS A 152 -13.32 -14.33 26.40
C LYS A 152 -13.30 -15.70 25.72
N GLN A 153 -13.00 -15.75 24.42
CA GLN A 153 -12.92 -16.98 23.64
C GLN A 153 -11.77 -17.89 24.12
N ASN A 154 -10.65 -17.30 24.55
CA ASN A 154 -9.44 -18.02 24.99
C ASN A 154 -9.29 -18.06 26.53
N ARG A 155 -10.38 -17.88 27.30
CA ARG A 155 -10.32 -17.70 28.77
C ARG A 155 -9.55 -18.80 29.50
N ASN A 156 -9.67 -20.06 29.06
CA ASN A 156 -9.03 -21.22 29.69
C ASN A 156 -7.67 -21.58 29.06
N GLY A 157 -7.21 -20.84 28.05
CA GLY A 157 -5.99 -21.13 27.29
C GLY A 157 -5.16 -19.87 27.03
N LEU A 158 -5.24 -18.87 27.91
CA LEU A 158 -4.57 -17.59 27.70
C LEU A 158 -3.05 -17.72 27.72
N ASP A 159 -2.50 -18.54 28.62
CA ASP A 159 -1.06 -18.86 28.65
C ASP A 159 -0.59 -19.50 27.35
N HIS A 160 -1.38 -20.44 26.80
CA HIS A 160 -1.10 -21.07 25.52
C HIS A 160 -1.12 -20.06 24.38
N LEU A 161 -2.14 -19.17 24.34
CA LEU A 161 -2.23 -18.11 23.33
C LEU A 161 -0.99 -17.20 23.36
N VAL A 162 -0.58 -16.74 24.55
CA VAL A 162 0.60 -15.86 24.69
C VAL A 162 1.89 -16.58 24.32
N HIS A 163 2.05 -17.84 24.73
CA HIS A 163 3.21 -18.65 24.33
C HIS A 163 3.29 -18.84 22.81
N GLN A 164 2.16 -19.08 22.16
CA GLN A 164 2.13 -19.26 20.71
C GLN A 164 2.36 -17.94 19.96
N LEU A 165 1.78 -16.83 20.43
CA LEU A 165 2.09 -15.49 19.92
C LEU A 165 3.59 -15.17 20.03
N TYR A 166 4.21 -15.50 21.17
CA TYR A 166 5.65 -15.32 21.34
C TYR A 166 6.46 -16.16 20.34
N LYS A 167 6.16 -17.47 20.22
CA LYS A 167 6.85 -18.36 19.27
C LYS A 167 6.72 -17.89 17.83
N GLU A 168 5.53 -17.49 17.40
CA GLU A 168 5.30 -16.99 16.04
C GLU A 168 5.98 -15.65 15.79
N CYS A 169 5.95 -14.72 16.77
CA CYS A 169 6.70 -13.48 16.71
C CYS A 169 8.21 -13.74 16.58
N ASP A 170 8.76 -14.60 17.43
CA ASP A 170 10.19 -14.93 17.44
C ASP A 170 10.62 -15.57 16.10
N ALA A 171 9.86 -16.55 15.63
CA ALA A 171 10.11 -17.20 14.35
C ALA A 171 10.04 -16.21 13.17
N PHE A 172 9.03 -15.34 13.13
CA PHE A 172 8.90 -14.34 12.07
C PHE A 172 10.02 -13.28 12.14
N LEU A 173 10.22 -12.66 13.29
CA LEU A 173 11.16 -11.56 13.47
C LEU A 173 12.62 -12.00 13.34
N SER A 174 12.93 -13.27 13.62
CA SER A 174 14.25 -13.86 13.34
C SER A 174 14.59 -13.90 11.85
N THR A 175 13.59 -13.80 10.96
CA THR A 175 13.82 -13.66 9.51
C THR A 175 14.00 -12.21 9.06
N CYS A 176 13.66 -11.23 9.91
CA CYS A 176 13.78 -9.81 9.62
C CYS A 176 15.18 -9.29 9.95
N SER A 177 15.53 -8.11 9.42
CA SER A 177 16.74 -7.43 9.87
C SER A 177 16.65 -7.05 11.35
N THR A 178 17.79 -6.92 12.03
CA THR A 178 17.84 -6.51 13.45
C THR A 178 17.09 -5.20 13.70
N SER A 179 17.21 -4.21 12.82
CA SER A 179 16.51 -2.93 12.95
C SER A 179 14.99 -3.07 12.83
N GLN A 180 14.50 -3.90 11.91
CA GLN A 180 13.07 -4.22 11.79
C GLN A 180 12.53 -4.92 13.04
N ALA A 181 13.22 -5.97 13.49
CA ALA A 181 12.84 -6.72 14.69
C ALA A 181 12.84 -5.82 15.93
N THR A 182 13.87 -5.00 16.09
CA THR A 182 13.99 -4.04 17.21
C THR A 182 12.85 -3.02 17.18
N ALA A 183 12.60 -2.38 16.03
CA ALA A 183 11.52 -1.40 15.90
C ALA A 183 10.13 -2.02 16.14
N PHE A 184 9.91 -3.28 15.77
CA PHE A 184 8.65 -3.99 16.03
C PHE A 184 8.47 -4.26 17.53
N VAL A 185 9.48 -4.88 18.18
CA VAL A 185 9.38 -5.32 19.58
C VAL A 185 9.34 -4.14 20.55
N LEU A 186 10.12 -3.08 20.30
CA LEU A 186 10.17 -1.92 21.21
C LEU A 186 8.85 -1.17 21.32
N GLN A 187 7.93 -1.32 20.36
CA GLN A 187 6.60 -0.73 20.42
C GLN A 187 5.61 -1.57 21.26
N LEU A 188 5.94 -2.81 21.61
CA LEU A 188 5.06 -3.68 22.39
C LEU A 188 5.07 -3.30 23.87
N SER A 189 3.86 -3.13 24.43
CA SER A 189 3.67 -2.88 25.87
C SER A 189 3.40 -4.17 26.62
N SER A 190 3.96 -4.28 27.82
CA SER A 190 3.74 -5.35 28.77
C SER A 190 3.62 -4.76 30.18
N PRO A 191 3.30 -5.55 31.22
CA PRO A 191 3.31 -5.05 32.58
C PRO A 191 4.66 -4.49 33.05
N ALA A 192 5.76 -4.96 32.45
CA ALA A 192 7.11 -4.53 32.82
C ALA A 192 7.58 -3.29 32.04
N GLN A 193 6.98 -2.98 30.88
CA GLN A 193 7.44 -1.89 30.03
C GLN A 193 6.31 -1.26 29.21
N ILE A 194 6.35 0.06 29.09
CA ILE A 194 5.53 0.79 28.13
C ILE A 194 6.24 0.76 26.78
N GLY A 195 5.51 0.40 25.73
CA GLY A 195 6.02 0.41 24.36
C GLY A 195 6.41 1.82 23.92
N LEU A 196 7.52 1.92 23.20
CA LEU A 196 8.06 3.18 22.71
C LEU A 196 7.29 3.70 21.50
N THR A 197 7.25 5.02 21.34
CA THR A 197 6.75 5.65 20.11
C THR A 197 7.75 5.52 18.96
N ILE A 198 7.30 5.68 17.72
CA ILE A 198 8.18 5.70 16.54
C ILE A 198 9.29 6.75 16.70
N GLN A 199 8.98 7.93 17.24
CA GLN A 199 9.97 8.97 17.53
C GLN A 199 11.03 8.50 18.54
N GLN A 200 10.63 7.91 19.66
CA GLN A 200 11.57 7.39 20.67
C GLN A 200 12.45 6.26 20.12
N ILE A 201 11.90 5.43 19.24
CA ILE A 201 12.66 4.38 18.54
C ILE A 201 13.64 4.99 17.55
N ALA A 202 13.23 6.03 16.82
CA ALA A 202 14.09 6.74 15.89
C ALA A 202 15.30 7.38 16.59
N GLU A 203 15.09 8.01 17.76
CA GLU A 203 16.17 8.51 18.61
C GLU A 203 17.11 7.38 19.06
N ARG A 204 16.55 6.25 19.51
CA ARG A 204 17.34 5.10 19.99
C ARG A 204 18.14 4.42 18.89
N LEU A 205 17.59 4.34 17.68
CA LEU A 205 18.25 3.75 16.51
C LEU A 205 19.11 4.74 15.73
N GLN A 206 19.13 6.02 16.13
CA GLN A 206 19.80 7.11 15.41
C GLN A 206 19.35 7.20 13.94
N MET A 207 18.05 7.08 13.72
CA MET A 207 17.42 7.12 12.40
C MET A 207 16.45 8.30 12.29
N GLU A 208 16.17 8.75 11.07
CA GLU A 208 15.04 9.66 10.82
C GLU A 208 13.72 8.97 11.22
N GLU A 209 12.81 9.70 11.88
CA GLU A 209 11.51 9.16 12.31
C GLU A 209 10.75 8.49 11.15
N LEU A 210 10.77 9.10 9.97
CA LEU A 210 10.13 8.54 8.78
C LEU A 210 10.77 7.21 8.34
N ASN A 211 12.08 7.01 8.52
CA ASN A 211 12.72 5.73 8.21
C ASN A 211 12.13 4.62 9.09
N VAL A 212 12.01 4.87 10.39
CA VAL A 212 11.45 3.90 11.34
C VAL A 212 9.96 3.64 11.03
N ALA A 213 9.19 4.67 10.73
CA ALA A 213 7.78 4.52 10.34
C ALA A 213 7.61 3.64 9.09
N VAL A 214 8.39 3.91 8.04
CA VAL A 214 8.35 3.13 6.78
C VAL A 214 8.84 1.70 7.00
N MET A 215 9.93 1.52 7.76
CA MET A 215 10.48 0.20 8.11
C MET A 215 9.48 -0.64 8.92
N HIS A 216 8.79 -0.03 9.89
CA HIS A 216 7.74 -0.70 10.65
C HIS A 216 6.58 -1.13 9.74
N LYS A 217 6.13 -0.24 8.85
CA LYS A 217 5.08 -0.55 7.87
C LYS A 217 5.50 -1.69 6.93
N ALA A 218 6.74 -1.69 6.45
CA ALA A 218 7.31 -2.76 5.65
C ALA A 218 7.31 -4.11 6.39
N THR A 219 7.70 -4.10 7.66
CA THR A 219 7.68 -5.29 8.53
C THR A 219 6.28 -5.88 8.67
N LEU A 220 5.25 -5.04 8.84
CA LEU A 220 3.86 -5.50 8.89
C LEU A 220 3.37 -6.05 7.54
N HIS A 221 3.74 -5.41 6.43
CA HIS A 221 3.38 -5.90 5.10
C HIS A 221 4.04 -7.25 4.77
N ARG A 222 5.30 -7.44 5.18
CA ARG A 222 5.99 -8.73 5.12
C ARG A 222 5.25 -9.79 5.93
N LEU A 223 4.82 -9.46 7.14
CA LEU A 223 4.02 -10.36 7.98
C LEU A 223 2.70 -10.76 7.30
N PHE A 224 2.03 -9.80 6.64
CA PHE A 224 0.80 -10.08 5.89
C PHE A 224 1.00 -11.02 4.71
N ASN A 225 2.11 -10.90 4.00
CA ASN A 225 2.49 -11.87 2.96
C ASN A 225 2.72 -13.26 3.58
N ALA A 226 3.38 -13.32 4.74
CA ALA A 226 3.68 -14.58 5.40
C ALA A 226 2.42 -15.35 5.84
N PHE A 227 1.33 -14.64 6.17
CA PHE A 227 0.02 -15.27 6.46
C PHE A 227 -0.56 -16.08 5.30
N GLN A 228 -0.18 -15.79 4.05
CA GLN A 228 -0.67 -16.55 2.89
C GLN A 228 -0.15 -18.00 2.86
N THR A 229 0.91 -18.30 3.62
CA THR A 229 1.51 -19.63 3.71
C THR A 229 1.01 -20.47 4.89
N HIS A 230 0.03 -19.97 5.67
CA HIS A 230 -0.49 -20.61 6.90
C HIS A 230 0.56 -20.88 8.00
N THR A 231 1.74 -20.25 7.94
CA THR A 231 2.84 -20.47 8.91
C THR A 231 2.65 -19.73 10.25
N PHE A 232 1.79 -18.71 10.30
CA PHE A 232 1.63 -17.82 11.47
C PHE A 232 0.15 -17.60 11.83
N GLU A 233 -0.56 -18.70 12.10
CA GLU A 233 -2.01 -18.69 12.30
C GLU A 233 -2.46 -17.87 13.52
N THR A 234 -1.68 -17.89 14.60
CA THR A 234 -2.04 -17.17 15.84
C THR A 234 -1.87 -15.67 15.67
N LEU A 235 -0.78 -15.23 15.02
CA LEU A 235 -0.60 -13.85 14.59
C LEU A 235 -1.67 -13.41 13.58
N ALA A 236 -2.16 -14.34 12.75
CA ALA A 236 -3.21 -14.07 11.78
C ALA A 236 -4.60 -13.86 12.41
N ILE A 237 -4.83 -14.25 13.67
CA ILE A 237 -6.11 -13.98 14.38
C ILE A 237 -6.39 -12.46 14.40
N CYS A 238 -5.35 -11.63 14.52
CA CYS A 238 -5.47 -10.17 14.52
C CYS A 238 -5.82 -9.57 13.15
N LYS A 239 -5.82 -10.36 12.05
CA LYS A 239 -6.19 -9.87 10.71
C LYS A 239 -7.57 -9.23 10.74
N VAL A 240 -7.70 -8.16 9.97
CA VAL A 240 -9.02 -7.63 9.61
C VAL A 240 -9.51 -8.48 8.43
N ASN A 241 -10.79 -8.87 8.44
CA ASN A 241 -11.37 -9.57 7.29
C ASN A 241 -11.14 -8.71 6.04
N GLU A 242 -10.76 -9.36 4.94
CA GLU A 242 -10.51 -8.76 3.63
C GLU A 242 -11.80 -8.23 3.00
N GLN A 243 -12.54 -7.36 3.70
CA GLN A 243 -13.67 -6.66 3.11
C GLN A 243 -13.14 -5.63 2.12
N THR A 244 -12.90 -6.15 0.91
CA THR A 244 -12.93 -5.49 -0.40
C THR A 244 -12.06 -4.25 -0.51
N PHE A 245 -10.88 -4.43 -1.10
CA PHE A 245 -9.85 -3.41 -1.30
C PHE A 245 -10.31 -2.19 -2.12
N SER A 246 -11.40 -2.31 -2.89
CA SER A 246 -12.01 -1.19 -3.62
C SER A 246 -12.84 -0.29 -2.72
N THR A 247 -13.02 0.97 -3.10
CA THR A 247 -13.89 1.94 -2.43
C THR A 247 -15.31 1.41 -2.26
N ALA A 248 -16.00 1.83 -1.19
CA ALA A 248 -17.41 1.46 -0.95
C ALA A 248 -18.32 1.83 -2.13
N THR A 249 -17.99 2.90 -2.87
CA THR A 249 -18.69 3.28 -4.09
C THR A 249 -18.45 2.29 -5.23
N ALA A 250 -17.23 1.82 -5.44
CA ALA A 250 -16.94 0.81 -6.46
C ALA A 250 -17.60 -0.54 -6.13
N GLN A 251 -17.61 -0.95 -4.86
CA GLN A 251 -18.31 -2.16 -4.40
C GLN A 251 -19.81 -2.11 -4.70
N LYS A 252 -20.45 -0.95 -4.51
CA LYS A 252 -21.87 -0.76 -4.85
C LYS A 252 -22.12 -0.87 -6.35
N THR A 253 -21.17 -0.44 -7.20
CA THR A 253 -21.22 -0.74 -8.64
C THR A 253 -21.10 -2.24 -8.88
N ALA A 254 -20.12 -2.92 -8.27
CA ALA A 254 -19.91 -4.35 -8.43
C ALA A 254 -21.15 -5.18 -8.07
N GLN A 255 -21.83 -4.82 -6.97
CA GLN A 255 -23.07 -5.48 -6.55
C GLN A 255 -24.16 -5.37 -7.64
N LEU A 256 -24.40 -4.18 -8.17
CA LEU A 256 -25.41 -3.99 -9.22
C LEU A 256 -25.04 -4.71 -10.52
N LEU A 257 -23.75 -4.77 -10.87
CA LEU A 257 -23.31 -5.55 -12.03
C LEU A 257 -23.57 -7.05 -11.82
N LYS A 258 -23.32 -7.58 -10.62
CA LYS A 258 -23.65 -8.98 -10.25
C LYS A 258 -25.16 -9.26 -10.28
N GLU A 259 -25.99 -8.26 -10.03
CA GLU A 259 -27.46 -8.33 -10.18
C GLU A 259 -27.91 -8.29 -11.66
N GLY A 260 -26.99 -8.21 -12.62
CA GLY A 260 -27.29 -8.26 -14.06
C GLY A 260 -27.55 -6.90 -14.71
N TYR A 261 -27.35 -5.78 -13.99
CA TYR A 261 -27.49 -4.45 -14.58
C TYR A 261 -26.33 -4.11 -15.53
N THR A 262 -26.64 -3.48 -16.65
CA THR A 262 -25.64 -2.89 -17.57
C THR A 262 -25.00 -1.63 -16.99
N LEU A 263 -23.85 -1.20 -17.53
CA LEU A 263 -23.15 0.01 -17.05
C LEU A 263 -24.05 1.26 -17.05
N LEU A 264 -24.82 1.43 -18.13
CA LEU A 264 -25.75 2.54 -18.29
C LEU A 264 -26.86 2.49 -17.24
N GLN A 265 -27.42 1.31 -16.97
CA GLN A 265 -28.44 1.11 -15.93
C GLN A 265 -27.88 1.37 -14.53
N VAL A 266 -26.65 0.94 -14.25
CA VAL A 266 -25.96 1.25 -12.99
C VAL A 266 -25.77 2.76 -12.85
N GLY A 267 -25.29 3.44 -13.90
CA GLY A 267 -25.15 4.90 -13.93
C GLY A 267 -26.46 5.63 -13.62
N ASN A 268 -27.54 5.23 -14.29
CA ASN A 268 -28.88 5.81 -14.07
C ASN A 268 -29.40 5.54 -12.65
N LYS A 269 -29.34 4.30 -12.16
CA LYS A 269 -29.81 3.90 -10.83
C LYS A 269 -29.04 4.60 -9.71
N ARG A 270 -27.74 4.82 -9.92
CA ARG A 270 -26.86 5.50 -8.97
C ARG A 270 -26.78 7.01 -9.16
N ARG A 271 -27.34 7.56 -10.23
CA ARG A 271 -27.22 8.97 -10.65
C ARG A 271 -25.76 9.41 -10.81
N LEU A 272 -24.95 8.56 -11.45
CA LEU A 272 -23.54 8.80 -11.72
C LEU A 272 -23.28 8.91 -13.21
N LYS A 273 -22.27 9.71 -13.59
CA LYS A 273 -21.80 9.78 -14.98
C LYS A 273 -21.23 8.42 -15.39
N GLN A 274 -21.36 8.10 -16.68
CA GLN A 274 -20.78 6.89 -17.27
C GLN A 274 -19.28 6.76 -16.95
N SER A 275 -18.53 7.86 -17.08
CA SER A 275 -17.09 7.89 -16.74
C SER A 275 -16.80 7.49 -15.28
N THR A 276 -17.67 7.84 -14.33
CA THR A 276 -17.52 7.45 -12.92
C THR A 276 -17.78 5.96 -12.72
N ILE A 277 -18.73 5.38 -13.47
CA ILE A 277 -18.95 3.93 -13.44
C ILE A 277 -17.77 3.19 -14.05
N GLU A 278 -17.21 3.68 -15.16
CA GLU A 278 -15.99 3.16 -15.76
C GLU A 278 -14.80 3.22 -14.80
N ASP A 279 -14.61 4.33 -14.08
CA ASP A 279 -13.57 4.45 -13.05
C ASP A 279 -13.71 3.39 -11.97
N HIS A 280 -14.94 3.09 -11.50
CA HIS A 280 -15.18 2.02 -10.53
C HIS A 280 -14.82 0.64 -11.09
N ILE A 281 -15.08 0.37 -12.37
CA ILE A 281 -14.76 -0.93 -12.98
C ILE A 281 -13.26 -1.11 -13.10
N VAL A 282 -12.55 -0.06 -13.55
CA VAL A 282 -11.08 -0.07 -13.57
C VAL A 282 -10.53 -0.29 -12.17
N GLU A 283 -11.07 0.41 -11.16
CA GLU A 283 -10.68 0.22 -9.76
C GLU A 283 -10.89 -1.23 -9.30
N LEU A 284 -12.05 -1.83 -9.58
CA LEU A 284 -12.34 -3.23 -9.24
C LEU A 284 -11.35 -4.18 -9.92
N ALA A 285 -11.07 -3.99 -11.21
CA ALA A 285 -10.13 -4.81 -11.96
C ALA A 285 -8.68 -4.70 -11.45
N LEU A 286 -8.30 -3.53 -10.91
CA LEU A 286 -6.98 -3.30 -10.31
C LEU A 286 -6.82 -4.01 -8.96
N TYR A 287 -7.89 -4.05 -8.15
CA TYR A 287 -7.86 -4.68 -6.84
C TYR A 287 -8.11 -6.19 -6.86
N ASP A 288 -8.90 -6.65 -7.82
CA ASP A 288 -9.28 -8.05 -7.99
C ASP A 288 -8.96 -8.49 -9.41
N SER A 289 -7.93 -9.32 -9.55
CA SER A 289 -7.54 -9.87 -10.84
C SER A 289 -8.49 -10.92 -11.38
N THR A 290 -9.31 -11.51 -10.53
CA THR A 290 -10.37 -12.44 -10.92
C THR A 290 -11.61 -11.71 -11.43
N PHE A 291 -11.68 -10.39 -11.25
CA PHE A 291 -12.75 -9.58 -11.81
C PHE A 291 -12.73 -9.66 -13.34
N SER A 292 -13.81 -10.18 -13.93
CA SER A 292 -13.92 -10.32 -15.38
C SER A 292 -14.08 -8.95 -16.05
N ILE A 293 -13.22 -8.70 -17.05
CA ILE A 293 -13.25 -7.50 -17.90
C ILE A 293 -13.58 -7.82 -19.35
N GLU A 294 -13.83 -9.10 -19.66
CA GLU A 294 -14.05 -9.63 -21.03
C GLU A 294 -15.27 -9.00 -21.70
N ALA A 295 -16.25 -8.56 -20.91
CA ALA A 295 -17.42 -7.84 -21.38
C ALA A 295 -17.10 -6.43 -21.92
N TYR A 296 -15.90 -5.91 -21.66
CA TYR A 296 -15.52 -4.51 -21.94
C TYR A 296 -14.30 -4.39 -22.86
N VAL A 297 -13.37 -5.33 -22.77
CA VAL A 297 -12.14 -5.37 -23.56
C VAL A 297 -11.81 -6.81 -23.94
N THR A 298 -11.47 -7.03 -25.20
CA THR A 298 -11.10 -8.34 -25.76
C THR A 298 -9.61 -8.62 -25.56
N GLU A 299 -9.23 -9.89 -25.58
CA GLU A 299 -7.82 -10.31 -25.54
C GLU A 299 -6.97 -9.73 -26.68
N GLN A 300 -7.55 -9.50 -27.86
CA GLN A 300 -6.86 -8.86 -28.97
C GLN A 300 -6.57 -7.39 -28.68
N GLU A 301 -7.54 -6.66 -28.11
CA GLU A 301 -7.37 -5.27 -27.69
C GLU A 301 -6.34 -5.14 -26.57
N ILE A 302 -6.32 -6.06 -25.60
CA ILE A 302 -5.32 -6.08 -24.52
C ILE A 302 -3.90 -6.20 -25.12
N ARG A 303 -3.70 -7.17 -26.02
CA ARG A 303 -2.41 -7.38 -26.70
C ARG A 303 -1.99 -6.17 -27.55
N ALA A 304 -2.95 -5.52 -28.22
CA ALA A 304 -2.66 -4.33 -29.01
C ALA A 304 -2.19 -3.16 -28.12
N VAL A 305 -2.87 -2.92 -27.00
CA VAL A 305 -2.47 -1.89 -26.03
C VAL A 305 -1.09 -2.17 -25.44
N ASP A 306 -0.82 -3.42 -25.04
CA ASP A 306 0.49 -3.78 -24.48
C ASP A 306 1.62 -3.59 -25.51
N LYS A 307 1.40 -4.04 -26.76
CA LYS A 307 2.35 -3.82 -27.86
C LYS A 307 2.66 -2.34 -28.06
N VAL A 308 1.63 -1.50 -28.22
CA VAL A 308 1.82 -0.05 -28.44
C VAL A 308 2.47 0.62 -27.23
N ALA A 309 2.11 0.24 -26.02
CA ALA A 309 2.73 0.78 -24.80
C ALA A 309 4.23 0.44 -24.73
N ASN A 310 4.63 -0.75 -25.19
CA ASN A 310 6.03 -1.16 -25.23
C ASN A 310 6.80 -0.50 -26.40
N GLU A 311 6.18 -0.37 -27.58
CA GLU A 311 6.79 0.29 -28.75
C GLU A 311 7.00 1.79 -28.53
N CYS A 312 6.00 2.46 -27.95
CA CYS A 312 6.08 3.89 -27.64
C CYS A 312 6.76 4.18 -26.29
N ASN A 313 7.03 3.15 -25.48
CA ASN A 313 7.55 3.27 -24.11
C ASN A 313 6.80 4.32 -23.28
N THR A 314 5.47 4.29 -23.32
CA THR A 314 4.59 5.26 -22.66
C THR A 314 3.39 4.58 -22.02
N LEU A 315 2.93 5.13 -20.90
CA LEU A 315 1.67 4.76 -20.24
C LEU A 315 0.67 5.93 -20.23
N LYS A 316 0.98 7.03 -20.94
CA LYS A 316 0.05 8.14 -21.12
C LYS A 316 -1.11 7.71 -22.01
N LEU A 317 -2.30 7.73 -21.42
CA LEU A 317 -3.52 7.32 -22.10
C LEU A 317 -3.76 8.05 -23.43
N LYS A 318 -3.43 9.35 -23.49
CA LYS A 318 -3.59 10.16 -24.70
C LYS A 318 -2.70 9.66 -25.85
N GLU A 319 -1.41 9.47 -25.59
CA GLU A 319 -0.43 9.00 -26.58
C GLU A 319 -0.77 7.57 -27.04
N LEU A 320 -1.17 6.69 -26.10
CA LEU A 320 -1.62 5.34 -26.44
C LEU A 320 -2.86 5.36 -27.36
N ARG A 321 -3.84 6.21 -27.06
CA ARG A 321 -5.05 6.33 -27.89
C ARG A 321 -4.73 6.88 -29.27
N GLU A 322 -3.86 7.88 -29.36
CA GLU A 322 -3.44 8.47 -30.64
C GLU A 322 -2.74 7.44 -31.53
N ALA A 323 -1.93 6.55 -30.95
CA ALA A 323 -1.27 5.48 -31.68
C ALA A 323 -2.20 4.29 -32.03
N LEU A 324 -3.19 4.00 -31.18
CA LEU A 324 -4.11 2.87 -31.36
C LEU A 324 -5.30 3.17 -32.28
N GLY A 325 -5.74 4.42 -32.38
CA GLY A 325 -6.93 4.81 -33.14
C GLY A 325 -8.16 5.08 -32.27
N GLU A 326 -9.20 5.66 -32.88
CA GLU A 326 -10.39 6.12 -32.16
C GLU A 326 -11.26 4.98 -31.61
N GLU A 327 -11.15 3.76 -32.15
CA GLU A 327 -11.87 2.59 -31.65
C GLU A 327 -11.45 2.17 -30.23
N PHE A 328 -10.24 2.56 -29.80
CA PHE A 328 -9.72 2.34 -28.46
C PHE A 328 -10.13 3.48 -27.53
N THR A 329 -11.24 3.31 -26.84
CA THR A 329 -11.66 4.25 -25.80
C THR A 329 -10.68 4.26 -24.64
N TYR A 330 -10.58 5.38 -23.91
CA TYR A 330 -9.77 5.47 -22.69
C TYR A 330 -10.16 4.41 -21.64
N PHE A 331 -11.42 4.00 -21.60
CA PHE A 331 -11.87 2.92 -20.72
C PHE A 331 -11.23 1.59 -21.09
N LYS A 332 -11.23 1.21 -22.38
CA LYS A 332 -10.59 -0.02 -22.87
C LYS A 332 -9.08 -0.01 -22.61
N ILE A 333 -8.41 1.10 -22.92
CA ILE A 333 -6.96 1.24 -22.70
C ILE A 333 -6.64 1.05 -21.20
N ARG A 334 -7.39 1.72 -20.31
CA ARG A 334 -7.18 1.56 -18.87
C ARG A 334 -7.37 0.13 -18.40
N LEU A 335 -8.43 -0.55 -18.84
CA LEU A 335 -8.68 -1.96 -18.51
C LEU A 335 -7.57 -2.87 -19.02
N ALA A 336 -7.10 -2.67 -20.25
CA ALA A 336 -5.98 -3.42 -20.80
C ALA A 336 -4.70 -3.24 -19.97
N LEU A 337 -4.38 -1.99 -19.57
CA LEU A 337 -3.24 -1.71 -18.72
C LEU A 337 -3.33 -2.37 -17.33
N THR A 338 -4.54 -2.59 -16.79
CA THR A 338 -4.71 -3.33 -15.52
C THR A 338 -4.29 -4.80 -15.59
N ARG A 339 -4.17 -5.38 -16.80
CA ARG A 339 -3.78 -6.78 -17.02
C ARG A 339 -2.35 -6.94 -17.49
N LYS A 340 -1.64 -5.84 -17.78
CA LYS A 340 -0.22 -5.85 -18.18
C LYS A 340 0.68 -6.52 -17.14
N ASP A 341 0.42 -6.30 -15.85
CA ASP A 341 1.18 -6.91 -14.74
C ASP A 341 1.00 -8.45 -14.66
N TYR A 342 -0.10 -8.98 -15.18
CA TYR A 342 -0.38 -10.42 -15.21
C TYR A 342 0.31 -11.13 -16.38
N LEU A 343 0.53 -10.43 -17.49
CA LEU A 343 1.19 -11.00 -18.68
C LEU A 343 2.71 -11.00 -18.58
N ASN A 344 3.29 -10.05 -17.82
CA ASN A 344 4.75 -9.88 -17.71
C ASN A 344 5.38 -10.42 -16.42
N GLY A 345 4.65 -11.17 -15.59
CA GLY A 345 5.21 -11.89 -14.45
C GLY A 345 6.08 -11.03 -13.53
N SER A 346 5.45 -10.24 -12.66
CA SER A 346 6.04 -9.70 -11.42
C SER A 346 7.52 -9.28 -11.52
N THR A 347 7.82 -8.21 -12.26
CA THR A 347 9.11 -7.53 -12.10
C THR A 347 8.88 -6.26 -11.29
N THR A 348 8.98 -6.40 -9.96
CA THR A 348 9.16 -5.27 -9.05
C THR A 348 10.33 -4.43 -9.57
N ILE A 349 10.06 -3.21 -10.05
CA ILE A 349 11.09 -2.23 -10.40
C ILE A 349 11.64 -1.68 -9.08
N ILE A 350 12.43 -2.51 -8.41
CA ILE A 350 13.52 -2.12 -7.52
C ILE A 350 14.64 -3.11 -7.87
N ARG A 351 15.35 -2.82 -8.97
CA ARG A 351 16.70 -3.30 -9.23
C ARG A 351 17.55 -2.12 -9.61
#